data_AF-A0A2G5CZJ4-F1
#
_entry.id   AF-A0A2G5CZJ4-F1
#
_cell.length_a   1.000
_cell.length_b   1.000
_cell.length_c   1.000
_cell.angle_alpha   90.00
_cell.angle_beta   90.00
_cell.angle_gamma   90.00
#
_symmetry.space_group_name_H-M   'P 1'
#
loop_
_entity.id
_entity.type
_entity.pdbx_description
1 polymer ?
#
loop_
_entity_poly.entity_id
_entity_poly.type
_entity_poly.pdbx_seq_one_letter_code
_entity_poly.pdbx_strand_id
1 'polypeptide(L)'
;MWTEIATYSIAEEFKHLSFTTKQRRQLNFLRSSASSSHSYLQHSFIQSKKIKMNRLLSARSLIRKGLLLQTQTRNFTISSSSSAITRPLVSETILLEHSRYSFLSSSSSSRYFSSVADQKKESKEENKSTHEVLNDTKEEKAVVSSYWGVSRPSLTKEDGTEWPWNCFMPWETYKADLSIDLNKHHVPKTFLDKFAYRTVKLLRIPTDMFFQRRYGCHAMMLETVAAVPGMVGGMLLHLRSLRRFQQSGGWIKALLEEAENERMHLMTMLELVKPNWYERALVLTVQGVFFNAFFVLYIISPKLAHRIVGYLEEEAVHSYTEYLEAIETGEIENVPAPAIAIDYWRLPKDATLKDVVIVIRADEAHHRDVNHFASDIHFQGKELREAPAPLGYH
;
A
#
# COMPACT_ATOMS: atom_id res chain seq x y z
N MET A 1 -11.75 -32.28 0.88
CA MET A 1 -13.02 -31.74 1.43
C MET A 1 -13.42 -30.38 0.84
N TRP A 2 -12.77 -29.25 1.16
CA TRP A 2 -13.19 -27.95 0.59
C TRP A 2 -12.89 -27.76 -0.92
N THR A 3 -11.87 -28.45 -1.45
CA THR A 3 -11.53 -28.45 -2.89
C THR A 3 -12.42 -29.37 -3.74
N GLU A 4 -13.02 -30.39 -3.13
CA GLU A 4 -13.91 -31.34 -3.83
C GLU A 4 -15.33 -30.79 -3.98
N ILE A 5 -15.80 -29.98 -3.02
CA ILE A 5 -17.13 -29.37 -3.07
C ILE A 5 -17.19 -28.28 -4.16
N ALA A 6 -16.13 -27.47 -4.29
CA ALA A 6 -16.05 -26.42 -5.32
C ALA A 6 -15.94 -26.98 -6.75
N THR A 7 -15.24 -28.10 -6.93
CA THR A 7 -15.11 -28.76 -8.24
C THR A 7 -16.37 -29.51 -8.66
N TYR A 8 -17.15 -30.05 -7.72
CA TYR A 8 -18.44 -30.68 -8.00
C TYR A 8 -19.53 -29.65 -8.36
N SER A 9 -19.57 -28.51 -7.66
CA SER A 9 -20.57 -27.45 -7.91
C SER A 9 -20.40 -26.81 -9.30
N ILE A 10 -19.16 -26.58 -9.73
CA ILE A 10 -18.86 -26.03 -11.05
C ILE A 10 -19.14 -27.07 -12.15
N ALA A 11 -18.88 -28.36 -11.91
CA ALA A 11 -19.13 -29.42 -12.90
C ALA A 11 -20.62 -29.70 -13.14
N GLU A 12 -21.50 -29.44 -12.17
CA GLU A 12 -22.95 -29.54 -12.32
C GLU A 12 -23.53 -28.41 -13.20
N GLU A 13 -23.04 -27.18 -13.08
CA GLU A 13 -23.50 -26.03 -13.87
C GLU A 13 -23.16 -26.14 -15.37
N PHE A 14 -22.16 -26.93 -15.75
CA PHE A 14 -21.78 -27.14 -17.16
C PHE A 14 -22.60 -28.20 -17.91
N LYS A 15 -23.51 -28.94 -17.24
CA LYS A 15 -24.32 -29.98 -17.90
C LYS A 15 -25.39 -29.43 -18.87
N HIS A 16 -25.76 -28.16 -18.75
CA HIS A 16 -26.86 -27.55 -19.53
C HIS A 16 -26.40 -26.71 -20.73
N LEU A 17 -25.09 -26.62 -21.00
CA LEU A 17 -24.54 -25.83 -22.11
C LEU A 17 -24.29 -26.71 -23.35
N SER A 18 -24.90 -26.35 -24.48
CA SER A 18 -24.67 -27.01 -25.77
C SER A 18 -23.35 -26.54 -26.40
N PHE A 19 -22.29 -27.31 -26.20
CA PHE A 19 -20.98 -27.01 -26.78
C PHE A 19 -20.84 -27.49 -28.22
N THR A 20 -20.22 -26.66 -29.06
CA THR A 20 -19.79 -27.04 -30.42
C THR A 20 -18.70 -28.12 -30.39
N THR A 21 -18.56 -28.90 -31.47
CA THR A 21 -17.57 -30.00 -31.58
C THR A 21 -16.13 -29.54 -31.34
N LYS A 22 -15.80 -28.28 -31.62
CA LYS A 22 -14.48 -27.66 -31.39
C LYS A 22 -14.23 -27.39 -29.89
N GLN A 23 -15.24 -26.93 -29.16
CA GLN A 23 -15.16 -26.67 -27.71
C GLN A 23 -15.04 -27.97 -26.90
N ARG A 24 -15.72 -29.05 -27.30
CA ARG A 24 -15.57 -30.37 -26.64
C ARG A 24 -14.15 -30.93 -26.75
N ARG A 25 -13.47 -30.72 -27.89
CA ARG A 25 -12.07 -31.15 -28.07
C ARG A 25 -11.10 -30.38 -27.18
N GLN A 26 -11.30 -29.07 -27.03
CA GLN A 26 -10.47 -28.25 -26.15
C GLN A 26 -10.69 -28.59 -24.66
N LEU A 27 -11.95 -28.82 -24.24
CA LEU A 27 -12.24 -29.25 -22.87
C LEU A 27 -11.59 -30.59 -22.54
N ASN A 28 -11.64 -31.56 -23.46
CA ASN A 28 -11.02 -32.87 -23.27
C ASN A 28 -9.49 -32.79 -23.20
N PHE A 29 -8.87 -31.89 -23.97
CA PHE A 29 -7.44 -31.62 -23.92
C PHE A 29 -7.00 -30.99 -22.59
N LEU A 30 -7.78 -30.01 -22.08
CA LEU A 30 -7.53 -29.37 -20.78
C LEU A 30 -7.73 -30.36 -19.63
N ARG A 31 -8.73 -31.24 -19.70
CA ARG A 31 -8.99 -32.27 -18.69
C ARG A 31 -7.88 -33.32 -18.62
N SER A 32 -7.33 -33.72 -19.77
CA SER A 32 -6.14 -34.59 -19.86
C SER A 32 -4.90 -33.92 -19.24
N SER A 33 -4.67 -32.64 -19.56
CA SER A 33 -3.52 -31.88 -19.05
C SER A 33 -3.59 -31.63 -17.54
N ALA A 34 -4.79 -31.40 -16.99
CA ALA A 34 -5.02 -31.23 -15.55
C ALA A 34 -4.81 -32.53 -14.76
N SER A 35 -5.19 -33.69 -15.31
CA SER A 35 -4.96 -35.00 -14.71
C SER A 35 -3.47 -35.33 -14.58
N SER A 36 -2.67 -35.06 -15.62
CA SER A 36 -1.21 -35.23 -15.58
C SER A 36 -0.52 -34.24 -14.63
N SER A 37 -1.05 -33.02 -14.49
CA SER A 37 -0.49 -32.02 -13.57
C SER A 37 -0.75 -32.37 -12.10
N HIS A 38 -1.91 -32.96 -11.80
CA HIS A 38 -2.28 -33.37 -10.44
C HIS A 38 -1.45 -34.57 -9.94
N SER A 39 -1.14 -35.53 -10.81
CA SER A 39 -0.27 -36.67 -10.45
C SER A 39 1.18 -36.24 -10.17
N TYR A 40 1.70 -35.28 -10.95
CA TYR A 40 3.03 -34.69 -10.73
C TYR A 40 3.12 -33.91 -9.40
N LEU A 41 2.09 -33.13 -9.07
CA LEU A 41 2.06 -32.35 -7.83
C LEU A 41 1.95 -33.24 -6.58
N GLN A 42 1.14 -34.31 -6.62
CA GLN A 42 1.11 -35.28 -5.52
C GLN A 42 2.47 -35.97 -5.32
N HIS A 43 3.13 -36.38 -6.40
CA HIS A 43 4.42 -37.06 -6.31
C HIS A 43 5.53 -36.13 -5.76
N SER A 44 5.53 -34.87 -6.19
CA SER A 44 6.45 -33.83 -5.68
C SER A 44 6.21 -33.52 -4.20
N PHE A 45 4.94 -33.46 -3.77
CA PHE A 45 4.58 -33.19 -2.37
C PHE A 45 4.97 -34.35 -1.43
N ILE A 46 4.82 -35.60 -1.90
CA ILE A 46 5.26 -36.80 -1.17
C ILE A 46 6.80 -36.82 -1.03
N GLN A 47 7.54 -36.49 -2.08
CA GLN A 47 9.00 -36.39 -1.98
C GLN A 47 9.46 -35.28 -1.03
N SER A 48 8.84 -34.11 -1.07
CA SER A 48 9.15 -32.99 -0.17
C SER A 48 8.94 -33.34 1.31
N LYS A 49 7.84 -34.04 1.63
CA LYS A 49 7.59 -34.55 3.00
C LYS A 49 8.65 -35.57 3.44
N LYS A 50 9.07 -36.46 2.53
CA LYS A 50 10.10 -37.49 2.81
C LYS A 50 11.48 -36.86 3.09
N ILE A 51 11.84 -35.82 2.33
CA ILE A 51 13.10 -35.06 2.53
C ILE A 51 13.07 -34.30 3.86
N LYS A 52 11.95 -33.65 4.20
CA LYS A 52 11.80 -32.90 5.46
C LYS A 52 11.86 -33.84 6.68
N MET A 53 11.25 -35.04 6.58
CA MET A 53 11.29 -36.05 7.63
C MET A 53 12.70 -36.63 7.85
N ASN A 54 13.45 -36.89 6.77
CA ASN A 54 14.84 -37.34 6.86
C ASN A 54 15.77 -36.29 7.49
N ARG A 55 15.56 -35.00 7.21
CA ARG A 55 16.30 -33.89 7.86
C ARG A 55 16.00 -33.79 9.36
N LEU A 56 14.74 -34.00 9.77
CA LEU A 56 14.35 -34.02 11.18
C LEU A 56 14.94 -35.21 11.95
N LEU A 57 15.02 -36.38 11.32
CA LEU A 57 15.65 -37.57 11.91
C LEU A 57 17.17 -37.41 12.04
N SER A 58 17.83 -36.78 11.06
CA SER A 58 19.26 -36.44 11.13
C SER A 58 19.57 -35.40 12.21
N ALA A 59 18.75 -34.35 12.34
CA ALA A 59 18.89 -33.35 13.40
C ALA A 59 18.71 -33.96 14.80
N ARG A 60 17.76 -34.88 14.97
CA ARG A 60 17.57 -35.62 16.23
C ARG A 60 18.76 -36.52 16.58
N SER A 61 19.40 -37.13 15.58
CA SER A 61 20.62 -37.93 15.77
C SER A 61 21.80 -37.08 16.24
N LEU A 62 21.97 -35.88 15.69
CA LEU A 62 23.04 -34.94 16.06
C LEU A 62 22.86 -34.38 17.48
N ILE A 63 21.62 -34.05 17.87
CA ILE A 63 21.31 -33.59 19.23
C ILE A 63 21.58 -34.70 20.26
N ARG A 64 21.27 -35.96 19.93
CA ARG A 64 21.53 -37.11 20.82
C ARG A 64 23.03 -37.41 20.97
N LYS A 65 23.86 -37.11 19.95
CA LYS A 65 25.33 -37.21 20.03
C LYS A 65 25.96 -36.03 20.77
N GLY A 66 25.41 -34.82 20.65
CA GLY A 66 25.87 -33.64 21.41
C GLY A 66 25.60 -33.75 22.91
N LEU A 67 24.45 -34.34 23.29
CA LEU A 67 24.08 -34.52 24.70
C LEU A 67 24.94 -35.56 25.44
N LEU A 68 25.55 -36.51 24.72
CA LEU A 68 26.46 -37.52 25.29
C LEU A 68 27.90 -37.01 25.49
N LEU A 69 28.28 -35.88 24.89
CA LEU A 69 29.61 -35.29 25.03
C LEU A 69 29.71 -34.25 26.15
N GLN A 70 28.59 -33.90 26.80
CA GLN A 70 28.54 -32.80 27.78
C GLN A 70 28.59 -33.26 29.26
N THR A 71 28.76 -34.55 29.53
CA THR A 71 28.84 -35.11 30.89
C THR A 71 30.27 -35.46 31.36
N GLN A 72 31.30 -35.12 30.59
CA GLN A 72 32.69 -35.45 30.95
C GLN A 72 33.60 -34.24 30.75
N THR A 73 33.68 -33.36 31.76
CA THR A 73 34.92 -32.83 32.37
C THR A 73 34.59 -31.70 33.34
N ARG A 74 35.11 -31.83 34.58
CA ARG A 74 35.04 -30.86 35.69
C ARG A 74 36.43 -30.24 35.89
N ASN A 75 36.43 -28.96 36.28
CA ASN A 75 37.40 -28.22 37.10
C ASN A 75 38.79 -27.89 36.51
N PHE A 76 39.11 -26.59 36.37
CA PHE A 76 40.37 -25.99 36.85
C PHE A 76 40.29 -24.45 36.96
N THR A 77 41.06 -23.90 37.90
CA THR A 77 40.98 -22.57 38.53
C THR A 77 41.95 -21.54 37.93
N ILE A 78 41.54 -20.25 37.98
CA ILE A 78 42.22 -18.93 37.98
C ILE A 78 43.76 -18.86 37.77
N SER A 79 44.22 -17.96 36.86
CA SER A 79 45.34 -17.03 37.14
C SER A 79 45.34 -15.78 36.24
N SER A 80 45.82 -14.69 36.83
CA SER A 80 45.95 -13.30 36.39
C SER A 80 47.23 -13.00 35.62
N SER A 81 47.23 -12.00 34.73
CA SER A 81 48.42 -11.14 34.53
C SER A 81 48.09 -9.79 33.89
N SER A 82 48.68 -8.76 34.49
CA SER A 82 48.60 -7.33 34.16
C SER A 82 49.60 -6.95 33.05
N SER A 83 49.33 -5.87 32.32
CA SER A 83 50.39 -4.99 31.81
C SER A 83 49.84 -3.58 31.56
N ALA A 84 50.43 -2.61 32.24
CA ALA A 84 50.22 -1.18 32.05
C ALA A 84 51.36 -0.62 31.20
N ILE A 85 51.04 0.30 30.29
CA ILE A 85 52.01 1.21 29.67
C ILE A 85 51.44 2.63 29.77
N THR A 86 52.20 3.50 30.41
CA THR A 86 52.00 4.94 30.56
C THR A 86 52.98 5.69 29.67
N ARG A 87 52.61 6.89 29.18
CA ARG A 87 53.45 8.11 28.99
C ARG A 87 52.59 9.30 28.48
N PRO A 88 53.06 10.56 28.62
CA PRO A 88 52.23 11.64 29.20
C PRO A 88 51.96 12.85 28.27
N LEU A 89 51.13 13.76 28.80
CA LEU A 89 50.67 15.08 28.34
C LEU A 89 51.73 16.06 27.80
N VAL A 90 51.30 16.92 26.87
CA VAL A 90 51.39 18.41 26.97
C VAL A 90 50.13 19.05 26.34
N SER A 91 49.49 19.95 27.10
CA SER A 91 48.40 20.87 26.72
C SER A 91 48.93 22.26 26.38
N GLU A 92 48.22 23.00 25.52
CA GLU A 92 47.48 24.27 25.80
C GLU A 92 47.09 24.96 24.47
N THR A 93 46.07 25.81 24.28
CA THR A 93 44.72 26.15 24.81
C THR A 93 44.22 27.33 23.94
N ILE A 94 42.92 27.64 23.95
CA ILE A 94 42.16 28.87 23.55
C ILE A 94 41.11 28.50 22.47
N LEU A 95 39.79 28.68 22.59
CA LEU A 95 38.90 29.34 23.57
C LEU A 95 37.44 28.87 23.34
N LEU A 96 36.65 28.67 24.41
CA LEU A 96 35.33 29.27 24.69
C LEU A 96 34.42 28.41 25.60
N GLU A 97 33.89 29.11 26.62
CA GLU A 97 33.00 28.75 27.73
C GLU A 97 31.68 28.05 27.34
N HIS A 98 31.31 26.93 28.00
CA HIS A 98 30.49 26.81 29.24
C HIS A 98 28.99 27.15 29.05
N SER A 99 28.06 26.19 29.18
CA SER A 99 27.61 25.73 30.49
C SER A 99 26.90 24.36 30.50
N ARG A 100 27.02 23.71 31.66
CA ARG A 100 26.79 22.31 32.11
C ARG A 100 25.32 21.88 32.11
N TYR A 101 24.94 20.66 31.71
CA TYR A 101 25.05 19.32 32.35
C TYR A 101 24.30 19.11 33.69
N SER A 102 23.37 18.15 33.68
CA SER A 102 23.31 17.10 34.70
C SER A 102 22.77 15.78 34.13
N PHE A 103 23.53 14.72 34.43
CA PHE A 103 23.39 13.31 34.10
C PHE A 103 22.28 12.63 34.91
N LEU A 104 21.70 11.53 34.40
CA LEU A 104 21.75 10.22 35.07
C LEU A 104 21.29 9.07 34.14
N SER A 105 21.99 7.95 34.28
CA SER A 105 22.01 6.81 33.36
C SER A 105 21.05 5.69 33.77
N SER A 106 20.67 4.89 32.78
CA SER A 106 20.46 3.44 32.81
C SER A 106 19.59 2.84 33.93
N SER A 107 18.49 2.16 33.54
CA SER A 107 18.46 0.68 33.53
C SER A 107 17.14 0.14 33.00
N SER A 108 17.27 -0.93 32.22
CA SER A 108 16.22 -1.85 31.76
C SER A 108 15.29 -2.32 32.89
N SER A 109 14.00 -2.50 32.59
CA SER A 109 13.28 -3.75 32.90
C SER A 109 11.84 -3.73 32.40
N SER A 110 11.51 -4.79 31.65
CA SER A 110 10.18 -5.29 31.35
C SER A 110 9.34 -5.55 32.60
N ARG A 111 8.04 -5.26 32.56
CA ARG A 111 6.99 -5.88 33.40
C ARG A 111 5.73 -5.99 32.53
N TYR A 112 5.28 -7.17 32.11
CA TYR A 112 4.47 -8.16 32.82
C TYR A 112 3.28 -7.58 33.61
N PHE A 113 2.11 -8.08 33.22
CA PHE A 113 0.75 -7.81 33.69
C PHE A 113 0.47 -8.63 34.96
N SER A 114 -0.19 -8.05 35.99
CA SER A 114 -1.14 -8.78 36.86
C SER A 114 -1.93 -7.87 37.81
N SER A 115 -3.26 -7.97 37.66
CA SER A 115 -4.38 -8.04 38.63
C SER A 115 -4.34 -7.39 40.03
N VAL A 116 -5.40 -6.60 40.28
CA VAL A 116 -6.39 -6.68 41.39
C VAL A 116 -5.90 -6.50 42.84
N ALA A 117 -6.42 -5.46 43.53
CA ALA A 117 -7.36 -5.58 44.65
C ALA A 117 -7.61 -4.23 45.37
N ASP A 118 -8.89 -4.01 45.71
CA ASP A 118 -9.46 -2.94 46.53
C ASP A 118 -8.84 -2.77 47.93
N GLN A 119 -8.84 -1.54 48.47
CA GLN A 119 -9.80 -1.08 49.51
C GLN A 119 -9.43 0.27 50.16
N LYS A 120 -10.28 1.28 49.89
CA LYS A 120 -11.11 2.10 50.81
C LYS A 120 -10.50 2.72 52.10
N LYS A 121 -10.57 4.06 52.19
CA LYS A 121 -11.18 4.92 53.25
C LYS A 121 -10.60 6.35 53.22
N GLU A 122 -11.23 7.44 53.66
CA GLU A 122 -12.61 7.96 53.74
C GLU A 122 -12.49 9.38 54.35
N SER A 123 -13.07 10.41 53.73
CA SER A 123 -13.63 11.67 54.33
C SER A 123 -13.82 12.74 53.23
N LYS A 124 -15.05 13.07 52.76
CA LYS A 124 -16.10 13.97 53.34
C LYS A 124 -15.56 15.40 53.62
N GLU A 125 -16.18 16.51 53.22
CA GLU A 125 -17.53 16.80 52.68
C GLU A 125 -17.56 18.28 52.19
N GLU A 126 -18.36 18.55 51.14
CA GLU A 126 -19.23 19.73 50.91
C GLU A 126 -18.63 21.17 50.75
N ASN A 127 -19.16 22.08 49.91
CA ASN A 127 -20.50 22.21 49.34
C ASN A 127 -20.57 23.24 48.17
N LYS A 128 -21.72 23.19 47.46
CA LYS A 128 -22.42 24.19 46.61
C LYS A 128 -22.32 24.17 45.06
N SER A 129 -23.33 23.48 44.49
CA SER A 129 -24.41 23.96 43.56
C SER A 129 -24.03 24.88 42.39
N THR A 130 -24.46 24.63 41.14
CA THR A 130 -25.89 24.48 40.76
C THR A 130 -26.06 23.64 39.48
N HIS A 131 -27.08 22.77 39.48
CA HIS A 131 -27.67 22.16 38.30
C HIS A 131 -28.58 23.16 37.58
N GLU A 132 -28.62 23.13 36.25
CA GLU A 132 -29.90 23.20 35.53
C GLU A 132 -29.82 22.35 34.25
N VAL A 133 -30.79 21.46 34.15
CA VAL A 133 -31.00 20.43 33.12
C VAL A 133 -31.78 21.05 31.98
N LEU A 134 -31.48 20.73 30.71
CA LEU A 134 -32.50 20.65 29.66
C LEU A 134 -32.05 19.75 28.48
N ASN A 135 -32.79 18.64 28.38
CA ASN A 135 -33.26 17.92 27.18
C ASN A 135 -32.30 17.26 26.18
N ASP A 136 -32.30 15.94 26.32
CA ASP A 136 -32.12 14.87 25.35
C ASP A 136 -32.61 15.21 23.92
N THR A 137 -31.70 15.20 22.95
CA THR A 137 -32.00 14.77 21.58
C THR A 137 -30.86 13.88 21.11
N LYS A 138 -31.16 12.58 21.05
CA LYS A 138 -30.34 11.54 20.45
C LYS A 138 -30.09 11.85 18.98
N GLU A 139 -28.88 12.28 18.67
CA GLU A 139 -28.18 11.83 17.48
C GLU A 139 -26.89 11.17 17.94
N GLU A 140 -26.73 9.88 17.63
CA GLU A 140 -25.50 9.11 17.86
C GLU A 140 -24.36 9.68 16.99
N LYS A 141 -23.86 10.87 17.32
CA LYS A 141 -22.54 11.31 16.82
C LYS A 141 -21.51 10.49 17.58
N ALA A 142 -20.89 9.54 16.86
CA ALA A 142 -19.84 8.65 17.32
C ALA A 142 -18.97 9.33 18.38
N VAL A 143 -19.14 8.92 19.64
CA VAL A 143 -18.37 9.43 20.77
C VAL A 143 -16.94 8.94 20.59
N VAL A 144 -16.11 9.77 19.97
CA VAL A 144 -14.66 9.59 19.96
C VAL A 144 -14.24 9.51 21.42
N SER A 145 -13.64 8.36 21.80
CA SER A 145 -13.26 8.07 23.18
C SER A 145 -12.50 9.26 23.79
N SER A 146 -13.09 9.85 24.83
CA SER A 146 -12.53 10.96 25.59
C SER A 146 -11.24 10.59 26.34
N TYR A 147 -10.79 9.33 26.25
CA TYR A 147 -9.59 8.84 26.91
C TYR A 147 -8.34 9.68 26.60
N TRP A 148 -8.22 10.18 25.36
CA TRP A 148 -7.12 11.05 24.95
C TRP A 148 -7.43 12.55 25.06
N GLY A 149 -8.67 12.94 25.39
CA GLY A 149 -9.10 14.34 25.43
C GLY A 149 -9.02 15.07 24.09
N VAL A 150 -8.89 14.34 22.97
CA VAL A 150 -8.76 14.93 21.63
C VAL A 150 -10.16 15.15 21.04
N SER A 151 -10.64 16.39 21.09
CA SER A 151 -11.79 16.84 20.30
C SER A 151 -11.30 17.40 18.97
N ARG A 152 -11.93 16.99 17.87
CA ARG A 152 -11.64 17.56 16.55
C ARG A 152 -12.31 18.94 16.47
N PRO A 153 -11.60 20.01 16.12
CA PRO A 153 -12.25 21.29 15.85
C PRO A 153 -13.22 21.14 14.67
N SER A 154 -14.38 21.80 14.74
CA SER A 154 -15.30 21.88 13.62
C SER A 154 -14.63 22.66 12.49
N LEU A 155 -14.34 21.96 11.39
CA LEU A 155 -13.78 22.56 10.20
C LEU A 155 -14.92 23.02 9.30
N THR A 156 -14.71 24.15 8.63
CA THR A 156 -15.68 24.70 7.69
C THR A 156 -15.09 24.74 6.29
N LYS A 157 -15.95 24.58 5.29
CA LYS A 157 -15.68 24.88 3.88
C LYS A 157 -15.46 26.38 3.69
N GLU A 158 -14.98 26.76 2.51
CA GLU A 158 -14.87 28.16 2.08
C GLU A 158 -16.23 28.89 2.08
N ASP A 159 -17.34 28.16 1.90
CA ASP A 159 -18.71 28.68 1.95
C ASP A 159 -19.33 28.73 3.36
N GLY A 160 -18.55 28.38 4.40
CA GLY A 160 -18.98 28.40 5.80
C GLY A 160 -19.76 27.17 6.26
N THR A 161 -20.06 26.21 5.38
CA THR A 161 -20.70 24.94 5.77
C THR A 161 -19.70 24.01 6.48
N GLU A 162 -20.20 23.08 7.31
CA GLU A 162 -19.33 22.13 8.00
C GLU A 162 -18.63 21.17 7.02
N TRP A 163 -17.36 20.87 7.30
CA TRP A 163 -16.57 19.91 6.54
C TRP A 163 -17.01 18.48 6.86
N PRO A 164 -17.59 17.73 5.90
CA PRO A 164 -18.19 16.44 6.20
C PRO A 164 -17.16 15.29 6.25
N TRP A 165 -15.90 15.53 5.85
CA TRP A 165 -14.92 14.46 5.64
C TRP A 165 -13.95 14.28 6.82
N ASN A 166 -13.72 13.01 7.17
CA ASN A 166 -12.71 12.60 8.15
C ASN A 166 -11.44 12.07 7.50
N CYS A 167 -11.49 11.73 6.21
CA CYS A 167 -10.41 11.07 5.48
C CYS A 167 -9.47 12.05 4.74
N PHE A 168 -9.84 13.32 4.62
CA PHE A 168 -8.99 14.39 4.09
C PHE A 168 -9.45 15.75 4.62
N MET A 169 -8.60 16.75 4.48
CA MET A 169 -8.72 18.08 5.05
C MET A 169 -8.90 19.13 3.95
N PRO A 170 -9.50 20.30 4.24
CA PRO A 170 -9.71 21.34 3.23
C PRO A 170 -8.43 21.79 2.50
N TRP A 171 -7.28 21.79 3.16
CA TRP A 171 -5.98 22.17 2.55
C TRP A 171 -5.33 21.07 1.71
N GLU A 172 -5.87 19.85 1.72
CA GLU A 172 -5.42 18.73 0.86
C GLU A 172 -6.23 18.69 -0.45
N THR A 173 -7.26 19.54 -0.57
CA THR A 173 -8.08 19.67 -1.78
C THR A 173 -7.49 20.67 -2.75
N TYR A 174 -7.72 20.46 -4.03
CA TYR A 174 -7.12 21.25 -5.09
C TYR A 174 -8.03 21.34 -6.33
N LYS A 175 -7.67 22.19 -7.29
CA LYS A 175 -8.27 22.20 -8.63
C LYS A 175 -7.28 21.56 -9.57
N ALA A 176 -7.65 20.49 -10.27
CA ALA A 176 -6.71 19.79 -11.13
C ALA A 176 -6.25 20.64 -12.34
N ASP A 177 -4.97 20.56 -12.68
CA ASP A 177 -4.42 21.17 -13.89
C ASP A 177 -4.88 20.45 -15.17
N LEU A 178 -5.89 21.01 -15.82
CA LEU A 178 -6.43 20.51 -17.08
C LEU A 178 -5.59 20.91 -18.31
N SER A 179 -4.51 21.67 -18.15
CA SER A 179 -3.64 22.09 -19.25
C SER A 179 -2.56 21.05 -19.62
N ILE A 180 -2.47 19.97 -18.84
CA ILE A 180 -1.49 18.90 -19.03
C ILE A 180 -1.64 18.17 -20.38
N ASP A 181 -0.51 17.85 -21.02
CA ASP A 181 -0.50 17.15 -22.30
C ASP A 181 -0.87 15.67 -22.14
N LEU A 182 -2.11 15.33 -22.50
CA LEU A 182 -2.64 13.97 -22.43
C LEU A 182 -2.00 13.00 -23.46
N ASN A 183 -1.45 13.52 -24.56
CA ASN A 183 -0.93 12.69 -25.66
C ASN A 183 0.56 12.36 -25.53
N LYS A 184 1.21 12.87 -24.48
CA LYS A 184 2.63 12.63 -24.23
C LYS A 184 2.88 11.15 -23.97
N HIS A 185 3.77 10.58 -24.78
CA HIS A 185 4.23 9.19 -24.69
C HIS A 185 5.73 9.16 -24.50
N HIS A 186 6.21 8.43 -23.49
CA HIS A 186 7.64 8.20 -23.36
C HIS A 186 8.11 7.09 -24.32
N VAL A 187 8.88 7.45 -25.35
CA VAL A 187 9.42 6.45 -26.30
C VAL A 187 10.46 5.52 -25.61
N PRO A 188 10.26 4.18 -25.59
CA PRO A 188 11.18 3.26 -24.91
C PRO A 188 12.53 3.14 -25.63
N LYS A 189 13.59 3.70 -25.03
CA LYS A 189 14.94 3.74 -25.62
C LYS A 189 15.80 2.57 -25.12
N THR A 190 15.85 2.37 -23.81
CA THR A 190 16.71 1.37 -23.17
C THR A 190 16.08 -0.03 -23.19
N PHE A 191 16.87 -1.07 -22.90
CA PHE A 191 16.34 -2.42 -22.72
C PHE A 191 15.29 -2.48 -21.60
N LEU A 192 15.55 -1.78 -20.49
CA LEU A 192 14.63 -1.73 -19.36
C LEU A 192 13.33 -0.99 -19.72
N ASP A 193 13.40 0.09 -20.51
CA ASP A 193 12.18 0.78 -20.97
C ASP A 193 11.34 -0.12 -21.86
N LYS A 194 11.99 -0.84 -22.78
CA LYS A 194 11.30 -1.79 -23.66
C LYS A 194 10.69 -2.94 -22.87
N PHE A 195 11.37 -3.41 -21.83
CA PHE A 195 10.85 -4.43 -20.92
C PHE A 195 9.65 -3.91 -20.11
N ALA A 196 9.73 -2.70 -19.57
CA ALA A 196 8.63 -2.05 -18.85
C ALA A 196 7.40 -1.89 -19.74
N TYR A 197 7.58 -1.28 -20.92
CA TYR A 197 6.51 -1.06 -21.89
C TYR A 197 5.83 -2.36 -22.30
N ARG A 198 6.62 -3.39 -22.64
CA ARG A 198 6.07 -4.72 -22.97
C ARG A 198 5.33 -5.35 -21.81
N THR A 199 5.85 -5.22 -20.59
CA THR A 199 5.18 -5.73 -19.39
C THR A 199 3.80 -5.10 -19.23
N VAL A 200 3.69 -3.78 -19.33
CA VAL A 200 2.41 -3.07 -19.22
C VAL A 200 1.44 -3.48 -20.33
N LYS A 201 1.89 -3.50 -21.59
CA LYS A 201 1.04 -3.95 -22.72
C LYS A 201 0.59 -5.42 -22.58
N LEU A 202 1.40 -6.28 -21.98
CA LEU A 202 1.01 -7.66 -21.70
C LEU A 202 0.01 -7.78 -20.54
N LEU A 203 0.15 -6.94 -19.51
CA LEU A 203 -0.79 -6.88 -18.38
C LEU A 203 -2.16 -6.37 -18.80
N ARG A 204 -2.23 -5.51 -19.82
CA ARG A 204 -3.50 -4.99 -20.38
C ARG A 204 -4.38 -6.06 -21.03
N ILE A 205 -3.79 -7.07 -21.68
CA ILE A 205 -4.55 -8.11 -22.39
C ILE A 205 -5.54 -8.86 -21.47
N PRO A 206 -5.11 -9.45 -20.33
CA PRO A 206 -6.04 -10.16 -19.46
C PRO A 206 -7.03 -9.23 -18.76
N THR A 207 -6.67 -7.98 -18.45
CA THR A 207 -7.60 -7.01 -17.84
C THR A 207 -8.72 -6.65 -18.81
N ASP A 208 -8.39 -6.31 -20.06
CA ASP A 208 -9.38 -5.96 -21.09
C ASP A 208 -10.31 -7.16 -21.37
N MET A 209 -9.76 -8.38 -21.39
CA MET A 209 -10.57 -9.59 -21.56
C MET A 209 -11.51 -9.88 -20.38
N PHE A 210 -11.08 -9.58 -19.15
CA PHE A 210 -11.85 -9.85 -17.94
C PHE A 210 -12.96 -8.82 -17.71
N PHE A 211 -12.68 -7.54 -17.97
CA PHE A 211 -13.61 -6.44 -17.66
C PHE A 211 -14.49 -6.00 -18.82
N GLN A 212 -14.08 -6.23 -20.07
CA GLN A 212 -14.85 -5.86 -21.27
C GLN A 212 -15.45 -4.43 -21.15
N ARG A 213 -16.73 -4.23 -21.47
CA ARG A 213 -17.42 -2.93 -21.43
C ARG A 213 -17.85 -2.46 -20.03
N ARG A 214 -17.40 -3.09 -18.94
CA ARG A 214 -17.75 -2.65 -17.57
C ARG A 214 -16.79 -1.57 -17.07
N TYR A 215 -16.80 -0.40 -17.71
CA TYR A 215 -15.85 0.70 -17.43
C TYR A 215 -15.77 1.08 -15.94
N GLY A 216 -16.90 1.25 -15.25
CA GLY A 216 -16.90 1.61 -13.83
C GLY A 216 -16.33 0.52 -12.90
N CYS A 217 -16.59 -0.76 -13.17
CA CYS A 217 -15.98 -1.86 -12.41
C CYS A 217 -14.50 -2.04 -12.75
N HIS A 218 -14.13 -1.77 -14.00
CA HIS A 218 -12.74 -1.84 -14.48
C HIS A 218 -11.88 -0.78 -13.79
N ALA A 219 -12.30 0.49 -13.87
CA ALA A 219 -11.63 1.62 -13.24
C ALA A 219 -11.43 1.35 -11.74
N MET A 220 -12.52 1.11 -11.01
CA MET A 220 -12.48 0.76 -9.57
C MET A 220 -11.47 -0.35 -9.24
N MET A 221 -11.39 -1.42 -10.04
CA MET A 221 -10.45 -2.50 -9.77
C MET A 221 -9.00 -2.11 -10.05
N LEU A 222 -8.74 -1.34 -11.10
CA LEU A 222 -7.40 -0.84 -11.41
C LEU A 222 -6.90 0.16 -10.36
N GLU A 223 -7.76 1.05 -9.84
CA GLU A 223 -7.40 2.00 -8.77
C GLU A 223 -6.86 1.29 -7.51
N THR A 224 -7.39 0.10 -7.20
CA THR A 224 -6.90 -0.67 -6.04
C THR A 224 -5.45 -1.15 -6.19
N VAL A 225 -4.98 -1.25 -7.43
CA VAL A 225 -3.60 -1.64 -7.77
C VAL A 225 -2.75 -0.40 -7.99
N ALA A 226 -3.29 0.64 -8.62
CA ALA A 226 -2.61 1.91 -8.90
C ALA A 226 -2.20 2.68 -7.62
N ALA A 227 -2.94 2.53 -6.52
CA ALA A 227 -2.55 3.10 -5.22
C ALA A 227 -1.33 2.40 -4.56
N VAL A 228 -0.88 1.23 -5.05
CA VAL A 228 0.17 0.42 -4.40
C VAL A 228 1.60 0.94 -4.68
N PRO A 229 1.99 1.27 -5.93
CA PRO A 229 3.33 1.72 -6.26
C PRO A 229 3.82 2.93 -5.46
N GLY A 230 3.03 4.01 -5.39
CA GLY A 230 3.36 5.20 -4.62
C GLY A 230 3.60 4.89 -3.15
N MET A 231 2.74 4.06 -2.55
CA MET A 231 2.88 3.62 -1.15
C MET A 231 4.17 2.82 -0.92
N VAL A 232 4.48 1.86 -1.80
CA VAL A 232 5.70 1.04 -1.71
C VAL A 232 6.96 1.91 -1.90
N GLY A 233 6.96 2.77 -2.91
CA GLY A 233 8.08 3.66 -3.21
C GLY A 233 8.33 4.68 -2.09
N GLY A 234 7.27 5.34 -1.62
CA GLY A 234 7.30 6.27 -0.49
C GLY A 234 7.79 5.60 0.79
N MET A 235 7.27 4.42 1.14
CA MET A 235 7.73 3.63 2.29
C MET A 235 9.21 3.25 2.19
N LEU A 236 9.66 2.72 1.04
CA LEU A 236 11.05 2.30 0.86
C LEU A 236 12.01 3.50 0.89
N LEU A 237 11.63 4.63 0.30
CA LEU A 237 12.39 5.88 0.38
C LEU A 237 12.41 6.43 1.81
N HIS A 238 11.31 6.36 2.54
CA HIS A 238 11.22 6.76 3.94
C HIS A 238 12.19 5.95 4.81
N LEU A 239 12.15 4.62 4.74
CA LEU A 239 13.06 3.75 5.48
C LEU A 239 14.52 3.97 5.07
N ARG A 240 14.78 4.22 3.78
CA ARG A 240 16.12 4.57 3.27
C ARG A 240 16.61 5.91 3.82
N SER A 241 15.76 6.92 3.89
CA SER A 241 16.06 8.23 4.48
C SER A 241 16.45 8.08 5.95
N LEU A 242 15.65 7.37 6.74
CA LEU A 242 15.91 7.14 8.16
C LEU A 242 17.25 6.42 8.40
N ARG A 243 17.49 5.31 7.71
CA ARG A 243 18.70 4.50 7.94
C ARG A 243 19.98 5.13 7.41
N ARG A 244 19.88 6.11 6.49
CA ARG A 244 21.04 6.85 5.95
C ARG A 244 21.17 8.26 6.52
N PHE A 245 20.20 8.73 7.31
CA PHE A 245 20.10 10.11 7.80
C PHE A 245 20.19 11.15 6.66
N GLN A 246 19.37 10.98 5.62
CA GLN A 246 19.40 11.80 4.40
C GLN A 246 18.02 12.36 4.03
N GLN A 247 17.97 13.61 3.58
CA GLN A 247 16.77 14.19 2.97
C GLN A 247 16.37 13.46 1.66
N SER A 248 15.08 13.51 1.30
CA SER A 248 14.48 12.75 0.18
C SER A 248 14.07 13.60 -1.03
N GLY A 249 14.32 14.91 -1.03
CA GLY A 249 14.03 15.83 -2.12
C GLY A 249 12.53 16.07 -2.33
N GLY A 250 11.70 15.79 -1.32
CA GLY A 250 10.24 15.82 -1.44
C GLY A 250 9.61 14.53 -1.99
N TRP A 251 10.41 13.57 -2.46
CA TRP A 251 9.89 12.36 -3.12
C TRP A 251 9.07 11.44 -2.23
N ILE A 252 9.33 11.41 -0.91
CA ILE A 252 8.47 10.64 0.01
C ILE A 252 7.06 11.23 0.01
N LYS A 253 6.96 12.57 0.04
CA LYS A 253 5.67 13.26 0.06
C LYS A 253 4.96 13.05 -1.28
N ALA A 254 5.64 13.29 -2.41
CA ALA A 254 5.06 13.12 -3.74
C ALA A 254 4.49 11.71 -3.98
N LEU A 255 5.22 10.65 -3.61
CA LEU A 255 4.75 9.28 -3.82
C LEU A 255 3.63 8.85 -2.87
N LEU A 256 3.59 9.41 -1.65
CA LEU A 256 2.48 9.15 -0.73
C LEU A 256 1.24 9.96 -1.13
N GLU A 257 1.40 11.17 -1.66
CA GLU A 257 0.31 11.96 -2.24
C GLU A 257 -0.26 11.31 -3.50
N GLU A 258 0.58 10.74 -4.37
CA GLU A 258 0.15 9.90 -5.50
C GLU A 258 -0.71 8.72 -4.99
N ALA A 259 -0.22 7.95 -4.02
CA ALA A 259 -0.99 6.83 -3.47
C ALA A 259 -2.31 7.24 -2.79
N GLU A 260 -2.34 8.42 -2.15
CA GLU A 260 -3.55 9.01 -1.58
C GLU A 260 -4.53 9.42 -2.70
N ASN A 261 -4.03 10.02 -3.78
CA ASN A 261 -4.83 10.47 -4.91
C ASN A 261 -5.51 9.29 -5.63
N GLU A 262 -4.76 8.24 -5.95
CA GLU A 262 -5.27 6.97 -6.48
C GLU A 262 -6.34 6.35 -5.56
N ARG A 263 -6.14 6.43 -4.24
CA ARG A 263 -7.15 5.99 -3.26
C ARG A 263 -8.42 6.86 -3.33
N MET A 264 -8.29 8.16 -3.60
CA MET A 264 -9.44 9.06 -3.77
C MET A 264 -10.19 8.83 -5.09
N HIS A 265 -9.50 8.41 -6.16
CA HIS A 265 -10.14 7.92 -7.38
C HIS A 265 -11.02 6.71 -7.05
N LEU A 266 -10.47 5.71 -6.33
CA LEU A 266 -11.22 4.54 -5.88
C LEU A 266 -12.44 4.91 -5.03
N MET A 267 -12.27 5.77 -4.01
CA MET A 267 -13.38 6.15 -3.14
C MET A 267 -14.50 6.86 -3.91
N THR A 268 -14.13 7.67 -4.91
CA THR A 268 -15.09 8.32 -5.80
C THR A 268 -15.87 7.31 -6.65
N MET A 269 -15.18 6.33 -7.25
CA MET A 269 -15.83 5.30 -8.06
C MET A 269 -16.72 4.37 -7.22
N LEU A 270 -16.40 4.15 -5.95
CA LEU A 270 -17.22 3.32 -5.04
C LEU A 270 -18.60 3.92 -4.71
N GLU A 271 -18.74 5.25 -4.78
CA GLU A 271 -20.05 5.92 -4.67
C GLU A 271 -20.95 5.61 -5.88
N LEU A 272 -20.35 5.32 -7.03
CA LEU A 272 -21.04 5.03 -8.29
C LEU A 272 -21.27 3.53 -8.50
N VAL A 273 -20.30 2.71 -8.10
CA VAL A 273 -20.27 1.27 -8.39
C VAL A 273 -20.00 0.49 -7.11
N LYS A 274 -20.95 -0.35 -6.70
CA LYS A 274 -20.82 -1.21 -5.53
C LYS A 274 -20.21 -2.57 -5.91
N PRO A 275 -19.02 -2.93 -5.40
CA PRO A 275 -18.39 -4.21 -5.73
C PRO A 275 -19.08 -5.38 -5.05
N ASN A 276 -19.18 -6.49 -5.77
CA ASN A 276 -19.62 -7.78 -5.22
C ASN A 276 -18.52 -8.42 -4.35
N TRP A 277 -18.89 -9.39 -3.52
CA TRP A 277 -17.95 -10.07 -2.62
C TRP A 277 -16.79 -10.77 -3.35
N TYR A 278 -17.03 -11.30 -4.57
CA TYR A 278 -15.99 -11.97 -5.36
C TYR A 278 -15.02 -10.98 -6.00
N GLU A 279 -15.48 -9.78 -6.39
CA GLU A 279 -14.62 -8.67 -6.86
C GLU A 279 -13.70 -8.21 -5.71
N ARG A 280 -14.22 -8.12 -4.49
CA ARG A 280 -13.41 -7.82 -3.29
C ARG A 280 -12.37 -8.91 -2.99
N ALA A 281 -12.74 -10.18 -3.13
CA ALA A 281 -11.80 -11.29 -2.98
C ALA A 281 -10.70 -11.29 -4.06
N LEU A 282 -11.06 -10.89 -5.29
CA LEU A 282 -10.11 -10.71 -6.38
C LEU A 282 -9.14 -9.56 -6.08
N VAL A 283 -9.62 -8.41 -5.63
CA VAL A 283 -8.78 -7.28 -5.20
C VAL A 283 -7.76 -7.72 -4.14
N LEU A 284 -8.21 -8.43 -3.10
CA LEU A 284 -7.31 -8.94 -2.05
C LEU A 284 -6.20 -9.83 -2.63
N THR A 285 -6.54 -10.71 -3.56
CA THR A 285 -5.60 -11.63 -4.20
C THR A 285 -4.61 -10.89 -5.08
N VAL A 286 -5.10 -9.97 -5.93
CA VAL A 286 -4.27 -9.17 -6.84
C VAL A 286 -3.33 -8.26 -6.06
N GLN A 287 -3.83 -7.54 -5.05
CA GLN A 287 -3.00 -6.71 -4.18
C GLN A 287 -1.94 -7.55 -3.46
N GLY A 288 -2.30 -8.72 -2.93
CA GLY A 288 -1.36 -9.62 -2.28
C GLY A 288 -0.19 -10.03 -3.19
N VAL A 289 -0.45 -10.35 -4.45
CA VAL A 289 0.60 -10.72 -5.41
C VAL A 289 1.36 -9.49 -5.88
N PHE A 290 0.66 -8.45 -6.31
CA PHE A 290 1.23 -7.25 -6.90
C PHE A 290 2.11 -6.47 -5.91
N PHE A 291 1.63 -6.27 -4.67
CA PHE A 291 2.42 -5.61 -3.62
C PHE A 291 3.77 -6.29 -3.42
N ASN A 292 3.79 -7.61 -3.25
CA ASN A 292 5.03 -8.35 -3.01
C ASN A 292 5.96 -8.31 -4.24
N ALA A 293 5.42 -8.48 -5.44
CA ALA A 293 6.19 -8.41 -6.67
C ALA A 293 6.79 -7.00 -6.88
N PHE A 294 5.99 -5.96 -6.72
CA PHE A 294 6.40 -4.57 -6.88
C PHE A 294 7.39 -4.14 -5.79
N PHE A 295 7.21 -4.57 -4.54
CA PHE A 295 8.16 -4.35 -3.46
C PHE A 295 9.55 -4.92 -3.77
N VAL A 296 9.63 -6.17 -4.22
CA VAL A 296 10.90 -6.80 -4.62
C VAL A 296 11.49 -6.07 -5.83
N LEU A 297 10.66 -5.74 -6.83
CA LEU A 297 11.09 -4.99 -8.00
C LEU A 297 11.70 -3.64 -7.62
N TYR A 298 11.05 -2.88 -6.73
CA TYR A 298 11.53 -1.55 -6.33
C TYR A 298 12.86 -1.64 -5.57
N ILE A 299 13.05 -2.67 -4.73
CA ILE A 299 14.36 -2.93 -4.09
C ILE A 299 15.45 -3.19 -5.12
N ILE A 300 15.16 -3.99 -6.14
CA ILE A 300 16.13 -4.38 -7.17
C ILE A 300 16.41 -3.21 -8.14
N SER A 301 15.37 -2.49 -8.55
CA SER A 301 15.44 -1.48 -9.60
C SER A 301 14.34 -0.43 -9.49
N PRO A 302 14.56 0.65 -8.71
CA PRO A 302 13.64 1.79 -8.64
C PRO A 302 13.37 2.41 -10.01
N LYS A 303 14.40 2.49 -10.87
CA LYS A 303 14.28 3.01 -12.25
C LYS A 303 13.27 2.24 -13.09
N LEU A 304 13.28 0.90 -12.97
CA LEU A 304 12.36 0.05 -13.70
C LEU A 304 10.95 0.12 -13.09
N ALA A 305 10.86 0.15 -11.75
CA ALA A 305 9.59 0.31 -11.05
C ALA A 305 8.86 1.58 -11.49
N HIS A 306 9.52 2.75 -11.38
CA HIS A 306 8.95 4.02 -11.85
C HIS A 306 8.64 4.02 -13.35
N ARG A 307 9.46 3.35 -14.19
CA ARG A 307 9.16 3.25 -15.62
C ARG A 307 7.90 2.44 -15.90
N ILE A 308 7.69 1.35 -15.15
CA ILE A 308 6.49 0.53 -15.27
C ILE A 308 5.26 1.35 -14.87
N VAL A 309 5.33 2.08 -13.76
CA VAL A 309 4.25 2.97 -13.30
C VAL A 309 3.95 4.03 -14.37
N GLY A 310 4.97 4.74 -14.87
CA GLY A 310 4.76 5.74 -15.93
C GLY A 310 4.07 5.19 -17.18
N TYR A 311 4.31 3.93 -17.57
CA TYR A 311 3.55 3.29 -18.66
C TYR A 311 2.16 2.80 -18.23
N LEU A 312 1.95 2.39 -16.98
CA LEU A 312 0.61 2.08 -16.46
C LEU A 312 -0.28 3.32 -16.55
N GLU A 313 0.25 4.49 -16.17
CA GLU A 313 -0.52 5.74 -16.20
C GLU A 313 -0.78 6.23 -17.63
N GLU A 314 0.11 5.93 -18.59
CA GLU A 314 -0.22 6.13 -20.02
C GLU A 314 -1.44 5.30 -20.45
N GLU A 315 -1.56 4.06 -19.97
CA GLU A 315 -2.76 3.26 -20.22
C GLU A 315 -3.98 3.77 -19.43
N ALA A 316 -3.79 4.31 -18.24
CA ALA A 316 -4.86 4.93 -17.45
C ALA A 316 -5.43 6.16 -18.16
N VAL A 317 -4.59 7.08 -18.62
CA VAL A 317 -5.01 8.26 -19.42
C VAL A 317 -5.80 7.84 -20.66
N HIS A 318 -5.35 6.80 -21.34
CA HIS A 318 -6.05 6.26 -22.49
C HIS A 318 -7.41 5.65 -22.10
N SER A 319 -7.46 4.85 -21.04
CA SER A 319 -8.69 4.22 -20.54
C SER A 319 -9.74 5.26 -20.10
N TYR A 320 -9.31 6.32 -19.42
CA TYR A 320 -10.20 7.42 -19.05
C TYR A 320 -10.64 8.27 -20.25
N THR A 321 -9.86 8.31 -21.32
CA THR A 321 -10.29 8.93 -22.58
C THR A 321 -11.38 8.11 -23.27
N GLU A 322 -11.25 6.77 -23.29
CA GLU A 322 -12.32 5.88 -23.77
C GLU A 322 -13.58 5.99 -22.90
N TYR A 323 -13.41 6.10 -21.58
CA TYR A 323 -14.53 6.31 -20.66
C TYR A 323 -15.24 7.64 -20.94
N LEU A 324 -14.49 8.72 -21.15
CA LEU A 324 -15.05 10.02 -21.50
C LEU A 324 -15.84 9.97 -22.82
N GLU A 325 -15.32 9.30 -23.84
CA GLU A 325 -16.01 9.09 -25.12
C GLU A 325 -17.31 8.28 -24.95
N ALA A 326 -17.30 7.25 -24.11
CA ALA A 326 -18.49 6.46 -23.80
C ALA A 326 -19.59 7.29 -23.10
N ILE A 327 -19.22 8.27 -22.27
CA ILE A 327 -20.17 9.22 -21.66
C ILE A 327 -20.71 10.18 -22.72
N GLU A 328 -19.85 10.73 -23.58
CA GLU A 328 -20.23 11.71 -24.60
C GLU A 328 -21.12 11.11 -25.70
N THR A 329 -20.91 9.85 -26.04
CA THR A 329 -21.74 9.11 -27.00
C THR A 329 -23.04 8.58 -26.38
N GLY A 330 -23.20 8.68 -25.05
CA GLY A 330 -24.37 8.22 -24.31
C GLY A 330 -24.41 6.71 -24.06
N GLU A 331 -23.30 5.98 -24.27
CA GLU A 331 -23.19 4.58 -23.82
C GLU A 331 -23.22 4.48 -22.29
N ILE A 332 -22.72 5.50 -21.60
CA ILE A 332 -22.77 5.63 -20.14
C ILE A 332 -23.51 6.90 -19.75
N GLU A 333 -24.41 6.77 -18.77
CA GLU A 333 -25.19 7.88 -18.26
C GLU A 333 -24.31 8.90 -17.50
N ASN A 334 -24.43 10.18 -17.87
CA ASN A 334 -23.71 11.26 -17.20
C ASN A 334 -24.45 11.71 -15.92
N VAL A 335 -24.29 10.93 -14.85
CA VAL A 335 -24.92 11.20 -13.54
C VAL A 335 -24.26 12.37 -12.80
N PRO A 336 -24.91 12.96 -11.78
CA PRO A 336 -24.27 13.95 -10.91
C PRO A 336 -23.00 13.43 -10.23
N ALA A 337 -21.99 14.28 -10.08
CA ALA A 337 -20.73 13.93 -9.44
C ALA A 337 -20.93 13.57 -7.95
N PRO A 338 -20.25 12.54 -7.42
CA PRO A 338 -20.25 12.25 -5.99
C PRO A 338 -19.75 13.45 -5.16
N ALA A 339 -20.34 13.67 -3.99
CA ALA A 339 -19.97 14.79 -3.11
C ALA A 339 -18.48 14.77 -2.71
N ILE A 340 -17.91 13.58 -2.54
CA ILE A 340 -16.48 13.40 -2.23
C ILE A 340 -15.59 13.95 -3.35
N ALA A 341 -15.98 13.75 -4.61
CA ALA A 341 -15.26 14.25 -5.77
C ALA A 341 -15.38 15.77 -5.88
N ILE A 342 -16.58 16.30 -5.66
CA ILE A 342 -16.83 17.75 -5.68
C ILE A 342 -15.92 18.45 -4.68
N ASP A 343 -15.86 17.95 -3.44
CA ASP A 343 -15.06 18.59 -2.40
C ASP A 343 -13.55 18.35 -2.59
N TYR A 344 -13.12 17.16 -3.03
CA TYR A 344 -11.70 16.82 -3.20
C TYR A 344 -11.04 17.59 -4.36
N TRP A 345 -11.67 17.60 -5.54
CA TRP A 345 -11.19 18.33 -6.73
C TRP A 345 -11.75 19.75 -6.87
N ARG A 346 -12.45 20.25 -5.83
CA ARG A 346 -13.07 21.59 -5.80
C ARG A 346 -13.91 21.89 -7.05
N LEU A 347 -14.68 20.90 -7.51
CA LEU A 347 -15.54 21.02 -8.69
C LEU A 347 -16.75 21.93 -8.41
N PRO A 348 -17.40 22.46 -9.45
CA PRO A 348 -18.71 23.10 -9.33
C PRO A 348 -19.75 22.18 -8.66
N LYS A 349 -20.73 22.76 -7.96
CA LYS A 349 -21.76 21.98 -7.23
C LYS A 349 -22.69 21.19 -8.16
N ASP A 350 -22.78 21.60 -9.42
CA ASP A 350 -23.54 20.97 -10.50
C ASP A 350 -22.67 20.07 -11.39
N ALA A 351 -21.44 19.77 -10.99
CA ALA A 351 -20.54 18.89 -11.73
C ALA A 351 -21.13 17.50 -11.93
N THR A 352 -20.73 16.88 -13.03
CA THR A 352 -21.21 15.57 -13.50
C THR A 352 -20.10 14.54 -13.51
N LEU A 353 -20.44 13.27 -13.76
CA LEU A 353 -19.48 12.18 -13.93
C LEU A 353 -18.43 12.50 -15.00
N LYS A 354 -18.83 13.18 -16.07
CA LYS A 354 -17.93 13.69 -17.11
C LYS A 354 -16.81 14.56 -16.51
N ASP A 355 -17.16 15.51 -15.66
CA ASP A 355 -16.20 16.44 -15.05
C ASP A 355 -15.24 15.72 -14.11
N VAL A 356 -15.75 14.72 -13.37
CA VAL A 356 -14.94 13.84 -12.51
C VAL A 356 -13.93 13.03 -13.33
N VAL A 357 -14.37 12.42 -14.44
CA VAL A 357 -13.48 11.65 -15.34
C VAL A 357 -12.40 12.55 -15.94
N ILE A 358 -12.72 13.81 -16.26
CA ILE A 358 -11.75 14.78 -16.78
C ILE A 358 -10.65 15.09 -15.76
N VAL A 359 -10.99 15.35 -14.50
CA VAL A 359 -9.99 15.66 -13.46
C VAL A 359 -9.17 14.44 -13.05
N ILE A 360 -9.78 13.26 -12.97
CA ILE A 360 -9.06 12.00 -12.73
C ILE A 360 -8.05 11.76 -13.85
N ARG A 361 -8.46 11.88 -15.11
CA ARG A 361 -7.55 11.72 -16.26
C ARG A 361 -6.37 12.71 -16.22
N ALA A 362 -6.57 13.91 -15.69
CA ALA A 362 -5.49 14.88 -15.51
C ALA A 362 -4.50 14.45 -14.41
N ASP A 363 -5.01 13.93 -13.28
CA ASP A 363 -4.18 13.33 -12.23
C ASP A 363 -3.32 12.17 -12.80
N GLU A 364 -3.91 11.30 -13.61
CA GLU A 364 -3.18 10.18 -14.25
C GLU A 364 -2.05 10.67 -15.17
N ALA A 365 -2.32 11.70 -15.97
CA ALA A 365 -1.30 12.30 -16.82
C ALA A 365 -0.19 12.95 -15.99
N HIS A 366 -0.51 13.41 -14.78
CA HIS A 366 0.47 13.92 -13.85
C HIS A 366 1.34 12.79 -13.28
N HIS A 367 0.72 11.72 -12.75
CA HIS A 367 1.42 10.54 -12.24
C HIS A 367 2.34 9.92 -13.28
N ARG A 368 1.88 9.85 -14.55
CA ARG A 368 2.69 9.47 -15.71
C ARG A 368 3.99 10.27 -15.80
N ASP A 369 3.87 11.59 -15.79
CA ASP A 369 4.99 12.50 -15.98
C ASP A 369 5.97 12.44 -14.81
N VAL A 370 5.46 12.37 -13.58
CA VAL A 370 6.28 12.24 -12.36
C VAL A 370 7.05 10.93 -12.35
N ASN A 371 6.40 9.81 -12.67
CA ASN A 371 7.05 8.51 -12.65
C ASN A 371 8.06 8.33 -13.80
N HIS A 372 7.78 8.84 -15.00
CA HIS A 372 8.79 8.88 -16.06
C HIS A 372 9.98 9.76 -15.67
N PHE A 373 9.74 10.91 -15.05
CA PHE A 373 10.79 11.79 -14.55
C PHE A 373 11.64 11.14 -13.45
N ALA A 374 11.02 10.48 -12.47
CA ALA A 374 11.69 9.72 -11.42
C ALA A 374 12.61 8.63 -12.01
N SER A 375 12.10 7.92 -13.03
CA SER A 375 12.86 6.92 -13.76
C SER A 375 14.06 7.53 -14.49
N ASP A 376 13.88 8.68 -15.17
CA ASP A 376 14.94 9.38 -15.90
C ASP A 376 16.07 9.87 -14.98
N ILE A 377 15.75 10.36 -13.78
CA ILE A 377 16.76 10.74 -12.78
C ILE A 377 17.69 9.55 -12.48
N HIS A 378 17.10 8.37 -12.26
CA HIS A 378 17.88 7.16 -12.02
C HIS A 378 18.66 6.69 -13.25
N PHE A 379 18.14 6.85 -14.46
CA PHE A 379 18.88 6.55 -15.68
C PHE A 379 20.09 7.47 -15.91
N GLN A 380 20.01 8.72 -15.44
CA GLN A 380 21.15 9.65 -15.42
C GLN A 380 22.18 9.32 -14.33
N GLY A 381 21.98 8.27 -13.54
CA GLY A 381 22.87 7.88 -12.45
C GLY A 381 22.74 8.73 -11.19
N LYS A 382 21.71 9.57 -11.10
CA LYS A 382 21.43 10.44 -9.95
C LYS A 382 20.50 9.75 -8.97
N GLU A 383 20.53 10.19 -7.72
CA GLU A 383 19.52 9.85 -6.71
C GLU A 383 18.36 10.85 -6.76
N LEU A 384 17.15 10.40 -6.42
CA LEU A 384 15.95 11.25 -6.39
C LEU A 384 16.14 12.52 -5.54
N ARG A 385 16.90 12.47 -4.45
CA ARG A 385 17.16 13.65 -3.59
C ARG A 385 17.97 14.77 -4.28
N GLU A 386 18.59 14.50 -5.42
CA GLU A 386 19.39 15.47 -6.19
C GLU A 386 18.55 16.29 -7.18
N ALA A 387 17.31 15.87 -7.43
CA ALA A 387 16.35 16.60 -8.25
C ALA A 387 15.03 16.71 -7.46
N PRO A 388 14.57 17.91 -7.10
CA PRO A 388 13.38 18.06 -6.27
C PRO A 388 12.19 17.37 -6.95
N ALA A 389 11.42 16.63 -6.15
CA ALA A 389 10.16 16.09 -6.60
C ALA A 389 9.24 17.24 -6.99
N PRO A 390 8.44 17.07 -8.04
CA PRO A 390 7.20 17.74 -8.31
C PRO A 390 6.70 18.90 -7.44
N LEU A 391 6.51 18.67 -6.13
CA LEU A 391 5.44 19.10 -5.20
C LEU A 391 4.52 20.29 -5.57
N GLY A 392 3.21 20.13 -5.28
CA GLY A 392 2.24 21.23 -5.30
C GLY A 392 1.79 21.65 -6.70
N TYR A 393 1.79 20.70 -7.62
CA TYR A 393 1.52 20.82 -9.07
C TYR A 393 0.04 20.70 -9.44
N HIS A 394 -0.82 20.61 -8.44
CA HIS A 394 -2.25 20.51 -8.66
C HIS A 394 -2.81 21.79 -9.28
#